data_AF-E3N3A4-F1
#
_entry.id   AF-E3N3A4-F1
#
_cell.length_a   1.000
_cell.length_b   1.000
_cell.length_c   1.000
_cell.angle_alpha   90.00
_cell.angle_beta   90.00
_cell.angle_gamma   90.00
#
_symmetry.space_group_name_H-M   'P 1'
#
loop_
_entity.id
_entity.type
_entity.pdbx_description
1 polymer ?
#
loop_
_entity_poly.entity_id
_entity_poly.type
_entity_poly.pdbx_seq_one_letter_code
_entity_poly.pdbx_strand_id
1 'polypeptide(L)'
;MVGNVYIGANVRQRAQLGENYLEGTDVIAVNGHKQIGLVAQILKDHGANVTEFRYDLRHLEEISRRIRQADILLDGVQQGGEIEEASASNSRLIVAECDCEDPFSSMSAVARISMALAARERSGHGQRLIASDCLDYWRSLNRYGRPMK
;
A
#
# COMPACT_ATOMS: atom_id res chain seq x y z
N MET A 1 -3.50 28.33 12.47
CA MET A 1 -4.40 28.04 11.34
C MET A 1 -3.65 27.10 10.38
N VAL A 2 -3.67 25.80 10.62
CA VAL A 2 -2.84 24.78 9.90
C VAL A 2 -3.73 23.63 9.39
N GLY A 3 -4.96 23.96 8.96
CA GLY A 3 -5.99 22.98 8.64
C GLY A 3 -6.12 22.57 7.18
N ASN A 4 -5.51 23.29 6.23
CA ASN A 4 -5.85 23.15 4.80
C ASN A 4 -4.67 22.80 3.87
N VAL A 5 -3.45 22.60 4.40
CA VAL A 5 -2.26 22.36 3.56
C VAL A 5 -2.27 20.94 2.97
N TYR A 6 -2.74 19.94 3.72
CA TYR A 6 -2.79 18.55 3.26
C TYR A 6 -3.83 18.31 2.15
N ILE A 7 -4.97 19.00 2.19
CA ILE A 7 -6.01 18.89 1.16
C ILE A 7 -5.55 19.59 -0.13
N GLY A 8 -4.96 20.80 -0.01
CA GLY A 8 -4.48 21.55 -1.17
C GLY A 8 -3.29 20.91 -1.90
N ALA A 9 -2.39 20.23 -1.17
CA ALA A 9 -1.27 19.52 -1.77
C ALA A 9 -1.72 18.29 -2.57
N ASN A 10 -2.69 17.53 -2.05
CA ASN A 10 -3.28 16.38 -2.76
C ASN A 10 -4.06 16.79 -4.02
N VAL A 11 -4.75 17.93 -4.00
CA VAL A 11 -5.47 18.45 -5.17
C VAL A 11 -4.50 18.90 -6.26
N ARG A 12 -3.38 19.55 -5.91
CA ARG A 12 -2.36 19.96 -6.89
C ARG A 12 -1.57 18.78 -7.45
N GLN A 13 -1.26 17.76 -6.65
CA GLN A 13 -0.65 16.53 -7.14
C GLN A 13 -1.59 15.77 -8.07
N ARG A 14 -2.88 15.62 -7.73
CA ARG A 14 -3.89 15.03 -8.63
C ARG A 14 -4.02 15.78 -9.95
N ALA A 15 -3.99 17.12 -9.92
CA ALA A 15 -4.06 17.94 -11.12
C ALA A 15 -2.80 17.86 -12.02
N GLN A 16 -1.63 17.52 -11.44
CA GLN A 16 -0.38 17.37 -12.19
C GLN A 16 -0.12 15.93 -12.68
N LEU A 17 -0.70 14.93 -12.01
CA LEU A 17 -0.42 13.52 -12.26
C LEU A 17 -1.38 12.88 -13.29
N GLY A 18 -2.49 13.54 -13.64
CA GLY A 18 -3.50 12.99 -14.56
C GLY A 18 -4.34 11.88 -13.93
N GLU A 19 -5.33 11.36 -14.67
CA GLU A 19 -6.26 10.34 -14.15
C GLU A 19 -5.60 8.95 -13.95
N ASN A 20 -4.45 8.67 -14.58
CA ASN A 20 -3.77 7.36 -14.57
C ASN A 20 -2.28 7.42 -14.20
N TYR A 21 -1.94 8.03 -13.07
CA TYR A 21 -0.53 8.23 -12.71
C TYR A 21 0.22 6.97 -12.29
N LEU A 22 -0.46 5.83 -12.16
CA LEU A 22 0.14 4.51 -11.93
C LEU A 22 0.20 3.66 -13.19
N GLU A 23 -0.07 4.24 -14.37
CA GLU A 23 0.04 3.52 -15.64
C GLU A 23 1.43 2.89 -15.78
N GLY A 24 1.46 1.59 -16.11
CA GLY A 24 2.69 0.80 -16.21
C GLY A 24 3.27 0.32 -14.86
N THR A 25 2.61 0.59 -13.73
CA THR A 25 3.04 0.07 -12.42
C THR A 25 2.45 -1.31 -12.18
N ASP A 26 3.30 -2.31 -11.97
CA ASP A 26 2.87 -3.69 -11.71
C ASP A 26 2.72 -3.94 -10.20
N VAL A 27 1.50 -4.30 -9.79
CA VAL A 27 1.15 -4.54 -8.38
C VAL A 27 0.76 -5.99 -8.20
N ILE A 28 1.39 -6.66 -7.24
CA ILE A 28 1.01 -8.00 -6.81
C ILE A 28 0.33 -7.89 -5.45
N ALA A 29 -0.94 -8.27 -5.39
CA ALA A 29 -1.71 -8.28 -4.16
C ALA A 29 -1.91 -9.71 -3.68
N VAL A 30 -1.34 -10.05 -2.51
CA VAL A 30 -1.47 -11.38 -1.93
C VAL A 30 -2.45 -11.32 -0.78
N ASN A 31 -3.68 -11.75 -1.03
CA ASN A 31 -4.77 -11.75 -0.07
C ASN A 31 -4.56 -12.88 0.95
N GLY A 32 -4.55 -12.53 2.24
CA GLY A 32 -4.35 -13.45 3.36
C GLY A 32 -5.28 -13.12 4.53
N HIS A 33 -4.70 -12.68 5.64
CA HIS A 33 -5.43 -12.31 6.86
C HIS A 33 -5.77 -10.82 6.92
N LYS A 34 -4.96 -9.97 6.28
CA LYS A 34 -5.12 -8.51 6.34
C LYS A 34 -6.04 -7.99 5.23
N GLN A 35 -6.73 -6.89 5.48
CA GLN A 35 -7.63 -6.25 4.54
C GLN A 35 -6.87 -5.34 3.56
N ILE A 36 -6.57 -5.86 2.37
CA ILE A 36 -5.86 -5.12 1.32
C ILE A 36 -6.72 -4.78 0.09
N GLY A 37 -7.94 -5.32 0.02
CA GLY A 37 -8.77 -5.26 -1.18
C GLY A 37 -9.12 -3.84 -1.62
N LEU A 38 -9.45 -2.95 -0.68
CA LEU A 38 -9.79 -1.57 -1.03
C LEU A 38 -8.57 -0.78 -1.51
N VAL A 39 -7.38 -1.03 -0.94
CA VAL A 39 -6.12 -0.45 -1.42
C VAL A 39 -5.82 -0.93 -2.84
N ALA A 40 -5.94 -2.24 -3.10
CA ALA A 40 -5.76 -2.83 -4.42
C ALA A 40 -6.71 -2.21 -5.46
N GLN A 41 -7.99 -2.04 -5.10
CA GLN A 41 -8.98 -1.43 -5.98
C GLN A 41 -8.65 0.04 -6.28
N ILE A 42 -8.27 0.82 -5.27
CA ILE A 42 -7.89 2.22 -5.49
C ILE A 42 -6.66 2.30 -6.42
N LEU A 43 -5.67 1.42 -6.29
CA LEU A 43 -4.52 1.42 -7.21
C LEU A 43 -4.92 1.06 -8.65
N LYS A 44 -5.83 0.08 -8.83
CA LYS A 44 -6.42 -0.23 -10.15
C LYS A 44 -7.11 0.99 -10.76
N ASP A 45 -7.93 1.68 -9.97
CA ASP A 45 -8.70 2.84 -10.42
C ASP A 45 -7.82 4.02 -10.85
N HIS A 46 -6.55 4.05 -10.42
CA HIS A 46 -5.55 5.05 -10.82
C HIS A 46 -4.54 4.52 -11.87
N GLY A 47 -4.87 3.41 -12.55
CA GLY A 47 -4.15 2.91 -13.72
C GLY A 47 -3.11 1.82 -13.47
N ALA A 48 -2.99 1.29 -12.25
CA ALA A 48 -2.02 0.23 -11.95
C ALA A 48 -2.44 -1.15 -12.50
N ASN A 49 -1.48 -1.93 -12.95
CA ASN A 49 -1.67 -3.33 -13.35
C ASN A 49 -1.66 -4.24 -12.11
N VAL A 50 -2.83 -4.44 -11.50
CA VAL A 50 -2.93 -5.22 -10.26
C VAL A 50 -3.30 -6.68 -10.53
N THR A 51 -2.39 -7.60 -10.19
CA THR A 51 -2.64 -9.05 -10.16
C THR A 51 -2.90 -9.51 -8.74
N GLU A 52 -4.05 -10.12 -8.51
CA GLU A 52 -4.45 -10.60 -7.19
C GLU A 52 -4.25 -12.11 -7.07
N PHE A 53 -3.63 -12.52 -5.97
CA PHE A 53 -3.50 -13.89 -5.55
C PHE A 53 -4.21 -14.09 -4.23
N ARG A 54 -4.78 -15.27 -4.04
CA ARG A 54 -5.08 -15.77 -2.70
C ARG A 54 -3.86 -16.50 -2.19
N TYR A 55 -3.47 -16.27 -0.94
CA TYR A 55 -2.36 -17.02 -0.34
C TYR A 55 -2.69 -18.51 -0.31
N ASP A 56 -1.92 -19.28 -1.08
CA ASP A 56 -2.03 -20.74 -1.20
C ASP A 56 -0.63 -21.32 -1.46
N LEU A 57 -0.24 -22.32 -0.67
CA LEU A 57 1.04 -23.01 -0.78
C LEU A 57 1.26 -23.63 -2.17
N ARG A 58 0.19 -23.97 -2.90
CA ARG A 58 0.29 -24.54 -4.25
C ARG A 58 0.71 -23.55 -5.33
N HIS A 59 0.47 -22.27 -5.10
CA HIS A 59 0.75 -21.19 -6.05
C HIS A 59 1.96 -20.36 -5.64
N LEU A 60 2.69 -20.78 -4.61
CA LEU A 60 3.69 -19.96 -3.95
C LEU A 60 4.91 -19.68 -4.83
N GLU A 61 5.30 -20.64 -5.68
CA GLU A 61 6.35 -20.43 -6.69
C GLU A 61 5.95 -19.35 -7.72
N GLU A 62 4.69 -19.36 -8.18
CA GLU A 62 4.19 -18.35 -9.10
C GLU A 62 4.12 -16.97 -8.44
N ILE A 63 3.58 -16.89 -7.22
CA ILE A 63 3.51 -15.65 -6.44
C ILE A 63 4.91 -15.07 -6.26
N SER A 64 5.87 -15.89 -5.82
CA SER A 64 7.26 -15.50 -5.63
C SER A 64 7.91 -14.99 -6.92
N ARG A 65 7.70 -15.69 -8.04
CA ARG A 65 8.19 -15.24 -9.36
C ARG A 65 7.63 -13.88 -9.75
N ARG A 66 6.33 -13.64 -9.52
CA ARG A 66 5.68 -12.36 -9.84
C ARG A 66 6.20 -11.22 -8.95
N ILE A 67 6.39 -11.48 -7.65
CA ILE A 67 6.93 -10.49 -6.69
C ILE A 67 8.32 -10.00 -7.12
N ARG A 68 9.17 -10.89 -7.64
CA ARG A 68 10.52 -10.55 -8.11
C ARG A 68 10.54 -9.56 -9.28
N GLN A 69 9.43 -9.41 -9.99
CA GLN A 69 9.30 -8.54 -11.16
C GLN A 69 8.39 -7.34 -10.91
N ALA A 70 7.68 -7.31 -9.79
CA ALA A 70 6.69 -6.29 -9.47
C ALA A 70 7.32 -4.97 -9.00
N ASP A 71 6.53 -3.91 -9.11
CA ASP A 71 6.84 -2.61 -8.49
C ASP A 71 6.36 -2.55 -7.04
N ILE A 72 5.16 -3.09 -6.80
CA ILE A 72 4.50 -3.05 -5.49
C ILE A 72 4.05 -4.46 -5.12
N LEU A 73 4.32 -4.85 -3.87
CA LEU A 73 3.67 -5.96 -3.20
C LEU A 73 2.70 -5.40 -2.16
N LEU A 74 1.40 -5.70 -2.29
CA LEU A 74 0.44 -5.56 -1.20
C LEU A 74 0.43 -6.87 -0.41
N ASP A 75 1.07 -6.83 0.75
CA ASP A 75 1.27 -8.00 1.61
C ASP A 75 0.13 -8.14 2.62
N GLY A 76 -0.88 -8.92 2.21
CA GLY A 76 -2.02 -9.28 3.05
C GLY A 76 -1.74 -10.47 3.98
N VAL A 77 -0.52 -11.00 3.97
CA VAL A 77 -0.13 -12.17 4.76
C VAL A 77 0.56 -11.71 6.05
N GLN A 78 0.37 -12.44 7.14
CA GLN A 78 0.97 -12.10 8.44
C GLN A 78 2.39 -12.68 8.58
N GLN A 79 2.63 -13.88 8.03
CA GLN A 79 3.93 -14.55 7.97
C GLN A 79 3.96 -15.47 6.73
N GLY A 80 4.94 -15.27 5.85
CA GLY A 80 5.16 -16.13 4.68
C GLY A 80 6.62 -16.08 4.26
N GLY A 81 7.44 -17.03 4.73
CA GLY A 81 8.90 -16.99 4.55
C GLY A 81 9.36 -16.89 3.09
N GLU A 82 8.72 -17.63 2.17
CA GLU A 82 9.04 -17.57 0.74
C GLU A 82 8.62 -16.25 0.07
N ILE A 83 7.51 -15.63 0.51
CA ILE A 83 7.10 -14.29 0.07
C ILE A 83 8.12 -13.25 0.54
N GLU A 84 8.62 -13.41 1.76
CA GLU A 84 9.64 -12.55 2.34
C GLU A 84 10.98 -12.69 1.59
N GLU A 85 11.38 -13.92 1.24
CA GLU A 85 12.58 -14.18 0.42
C GLU A 85 12.44 -13.57 -0.99
N ALA A 86 11.29 -13.79 -1.64
CA ALA A 86 11.01 -13.20 -2.95
C ALA A 86 11.07 -11.66 -2.89
N SER A 87 10.51 -11.07 -1.84
CA SER A 87 10.54 -9.62 -1.61
C SER A 87 11.96 -9.10 -1.40
N ALA A 88 12.78 -9.81 -0.61
CA ALA A 88 14.16 -9.43 -0.34
C ALA A 88 15.05 -9.49 -1.60
N SER A 89 14.72 -10.36 -2.57
CA SER A 89 15.46 -10.48 -3.82
C SER A 89 15.16 -9.39 -4.85
N ASN A 90 14.14 -8.55 -4.63
CA ASN A 90 13.81 -7.41 -5.48
C ASN A 90 14.09 -6.09 -4.75
N SER A 91 15.28 -5.53 -4.98
CA SER A 91 15.73 -4.30 -4.31
C SER A 91 14.93 -3.04 -4.66
N ARG A 92 14.09 -3.07 -5.69
CA ARG A 92 13.21 -1.98 -6.12
C ARG A 92 11.76 -2.13 -5.66
N LEU A 93 11.43 -3.24 -5.00
CA LEU A 93 10.07 -3.54 -4.58
C LEU A 93 9.61 -2.59 -3.47
N ILE A 94 8.42 -2.02 -3.64
CA ILE A 94 7.69 -1.39 -2.53
C ILE A 94 6.83 -2.46 -1.86
N VAL A 95 7.16 -2.84 -0.63
CA VAL A 95 6.34 -3.78 0.14
C VAL A 95 5.42 -2.97 1.04
N ALA A 96 4.11 -3.05 0.79
CA ALA A 96 3.09 -2.39 1.59
C ALA A 96 2.35 -3.44 2.42
N GLU A 97 2.64 -3.47 3.71
CA GLU A 97 1.86 -4.21 4.69
C GLU A 97 0.62 -3.39 5.05
N CYS A 98 -0.48 -3.68 4.37
CA CYS A 98 -1.75 -3.00 4.58
C CYS A 98 -2.70 -3.89 5.37
N ASP A 99 -3.37 -3.31 6.35
CA ASP A 99 -4.54 -3.90 6.99
C ASP A 99 -5.52 -2.74 7.20
N CYS A 100 -6.35 -2.51 6.19
CA CYS A 100 -7.22 -1.35 6.10
C CYS A 100 -8.67 -1.78 5.93
N GLU A 101 -9.46 -1.66 7.00
CA GLU A 101 -10.90 -1.99 6.95
C GLU A 101 -11.72 -0.84 6.35
N ASP A 102 -11.23 0.39 6.46
CA ASP A 102 -11.98 1.59 6.10
C ASP A 102 -11.38 2.37 4.91
N PRO A 103 -12.21 3.16 4.19
CA PRO A 103 -11.74 3.96 3.05
C PRO A 103 -10.68 5.01 3.38
N PHE A 104 -10.71 5.59 4.58
CA PHE A 104 -9.76 6.63 4.95
C PHE A 104 -8.37 6.04 5.21
N SER A 105 -8.30 4.93 5.95
CA SER A 105 -7.06 4.16 6.13
C SER A 105 -6.51 3.67 4.79
N SER A 106 -7.39 3.18 3.91
CA SER A 106 -6.99 2.73 2.55
C SER A 106 -6.42 3.86 1.70
N MET A 107 -7.05 5.03 1.68
CA MET A 107 -6.54 6.21 0.96
C MET A 107 -5.20 6.70 1.54
N SER A 108 -5.04 6.65 2.87
CA SER A 108 -3.77 6.95 3.53
C SER A 108 -2.67 5.96 3.14
N ALA A 109 -2.99 4.66 3.04
CA ALA A 109 -2.07 3.64 2.57
C ALA A 109 -1.61 3.91 1.14
N VAL A 110 -2.54 4.22 0.22
CA VAL A 110 -2.23 4.59 -1.16
C VAL A 110 -1.33 5.82 -1.23
N ALA A 111 -1.59 6.85 -0.42
CA ALA A 111 -0.74 8.03 -0.38
C ALA A 111 0.71 7.69 0.05
N ARG A 112 0.89 6.82 1.05
CA ARG A 112 2.21 6.36 1.48
C ARG A 112 2.92 5.55 0.38
N ILE A 113 2.20 4.69 -0.33
CA ILE A 113 2.72 3.94 -1.47
C ILE A 113 3.18 4.90 -2.58
N SER A 114 2.38 5.91 -2.92
CA SER A 114 2.76 6.91 -3.93
C SER A 114 3.99 7.71 -3.53
N MET A 115 4.10 8.12 -2.25
CA MET A 115 5.32 8.76 -1.74
C MET A 115 6.53 7.84 -1.83
N ALA A 116 6.33 6.54 -1.63
CA ALA A 116 7.38 5.55 -1.70
C ALA A 116 7.89 5.30 -3.12
N LEU A 117 6.99 5.24 -4.09
CA LEU A 117 7.36 5.23 -5.51
C LEU A 117 8.18 6.48 -5.88
N ALA A 118 7.72 7.67 -5.47
CA ALA A 118 8.46 8.90 -5.73
C ALA A 118 9.84 8.94 -5.06
N ALA A 119 9.99 8.32 -3.88
CA ALA A 119 11.29 8.17 -3.22
C ALA A 119 12.20 7.18 -3.95
N ARG A 120 11.65 6.06 -4.43
CA ARG A 120 12.35 5.03 -5.21
C ARG A 120 12.95 5.61 -6.49
N GLU A 121 12.27 6.52 -7.17
CA GLU A 121 12.82 7.16 -8.37
C GLU A 121 14.08 7.98 -8.08
N ARG A 122 14.24 8.49 -6.85
CA ARG A 122 15.45 9.22 -6.43
C ARG A 122 16.53 8.31 -5.88
N SER A 123 16.15 7.29 -5.11
CA SER A 123 17.10 6.41 -4.42
C SER A 123 17.53 5.21 -5.27
N GLY A 124 16.74 4.83 -6.26
CA GLY A 124 16.85 3.56 -6.98
C GLY A 124 16.44 2.33 -6.17
N HIS A 125 15.98 2.50 -4.92
CA HIS A 125 15.70 1.42 -3.98
C HIS A 125 14.25 1.48 -3.49
N GLY A 126 13.65 0.31 -3.38
CA GLY A 126 12.34 0.10 -2.77
C GLY A 126 12.39 0.23 -1.25
N GLN A 127 11.24 0.11 -0.61
CA GLN A 127 11.11 0.17 0.85
C GLN A 127 9.91 -0.62 1.34
N ARG A 128 9.98 -1.02 2.62
CA ARG A 128 8.87 -1.66 3.32
C ARG A 128 8.09 -0.62 4.11
N LEU A 129 6.77 -0.62 3.95
CA LEU A 129 5.85 0.32 4.57
C LEU A 129 4.85 -0.46 5.42
N ILE A 130 4.62 0.01 6.64
CA ILE A 130 3.47 -0.41 7.45
C ILE A 130 2.38 0.64 7.21
N ALA A 131 1.33 0.22 6.53
CA ALA A 131 0.18 1.04 6.18
C ALA A 131 -1.09 0.41 6.75
N SER A 132 -1.08 0.16 8.05
CA SER A 132 -2.22 -0.33 8.82
C SER A 132 -3.15 0.80 9.25
N ASP A 133 -4.37 0.39 9.61
CA ASP A 133 -5.45 1.24 10.11
C ASP A 133 -4.98 2.37 11.04
N CYS A 134 -5.25 3.60 10.61
CA CYS A 134 -5.14 4.76 11.47
C CYS A 134 -6.28 4.82 12.51
N LEU A 135 -7.17 3.83 12.51
CA LEU A 135 -8.24 3.66 13.49
C LEU A 135 -7.71 3.58 14.92
N ASP A 136 -6.55 2.99 15.19
CA ASP A 136 -6.02 2.98 16.56
C ASP A 136 -5.58 4.37 17.03
N TYR A 137 -5.01 5.16 16.12
CA TYR A 137 -4.73 6.56 16.37
C TYR A 137 -6.04 7.36 16.58
N TRP A 138 -7.04 7.18 15.72
CA TRP A 138 -8.36 7.81 15.87
C TRP A 138 -9.12 7.38 17.12
N ARG A 139 -9.07 6.10 17.48
CA ARG A 139 -9.62 5.54 18.73
C ARG A 139 -8.90 6.16 19.93
N SER A 140 -7.58 6.35 19.87
CA SER A 140 -6.83 7.02 20.93
C SER A 140 -7.20 8.51 21.05
N LEU A 141 -7.35 9.23 19.93
CA LEU A 141 -7.81 10.63 19.92
C LEU A 141 -9.25 10.76 20.44
N ASN A 142 -10.15 9.87 20.04
CA ASN A 142 -11.53 9.84 20.52
C ASN A 142 -11.63 9.49 22.01
N ARG A 143 -10.61 8.84 22.58
CA ARG A 143 -10.50 8.62 24.03
C ARG A 143 -9.96 9.85 24.76
N TYR A 144 -9.01 10.58 24.18
CA TYR A 144 -8.45 11.80 24.77
C TYR A 144 -9.49 12.91 25.01
N GLY A 145 -10.59 12.93 24.25
CA GLY A 145 -11.69 13.89 24.43
C GLY A 145 -12.80 13.48 25.40
N ARG A 146 -12.73 12.29 26.03
CA ARG A 146 -13.76 11.85 26.97
C ARG A 146 -13.29 12.11 28.40
N PRO A 147 -14.04 12.87 29.23
CA PRO A 147 -13.72 12.98 30.64
C PRO A 147 -13.74 11.57 31.25
N MET A 148 -12.66 11.21 31.95
CA MET A 148 -12.64 9.98 32.74
C MET A 148 -13.80 10.04 33.73
N LYS A 149 -14.71 9.07 33.64
CA LYS A 149 -15.66 8.79 34.72
C LYS A 149 -14.98 7.93 35.76
#